data_AF-E6VAG3-F1
#
_entry.id   AF-E6VAG3-F1
#
_cell.length_a   1.000
_cell.length_b   1.000
_cell.length_c   1.000
_cell.angle_alpha   90.00
_cell.angle_beta   90.00
_cell.angle_gamma   90.00
#
_symmetry.space_group_name_H-M   'P 1'
#
loop_
_entity.id
_entity.type
_entity.pdbx_description
1 polymer ?
#
loop_
_entity_poly.entity_id
_entity_poly.type
_entity_poly.pdbx_seq_one_letter_code
_entity_poly.pdbx_strand_id
1 'polypeptide(L)'
;MGLLDILQEAIGSDTGGPHVDQVITQHASPDAIGAGLAAAMRSDQTPAFGDTVGRLFGQSSPMQQAGVLNQILATLGPAAASMLAGGVLGRMLQPGQTQLTPEQASQLSPAQVTEIAAHAEEQHAGVIDEVSRFYAQHSGLVKTLGGAV
;
A
#
# COMPACT_ATOMS: atom_id res chain seq x y z
N MET A 1 14.74 -9.60 37.90
CA MET A 1 13.75 -9.63 36.82
C MET A 1 14.49 -9.79 35.52
N GLY A 2 14.65 -11.04 35.08
CA GLY A 2 15.58 -11.42 34.02
C GLY A 2 14.94 -11.32 32.65
N LEU A 3 15.75 -11.05 31.64
CA LEU A 3 15.32 -10.91 30.23
C LEU A 3 14.70 -12.22 29.67
N LEU A 4 14.87 -13.33 30.39
CA LEU A 4 14.28 -14.63 30.07
C LEU A 4 12.78 -14.72 30.39
N ASP A 5 12.28 -13.89 31.31
CA ASP A 5 10.84 -13.84 31.66
C ASP A 5 10.03 -13.14 30.56
N ILE A 6 10.58 -12.04 30.02
CA ILE A 6 9.98 -11.26 28.93
C ILE A 6 9.84 -12.09 27.65
N LEU A 7 10.80 -12.97 27.38
CA LEU A 7 10.74 -13.85 26.21
C LEU A 7 9.73 -14.98 26.38
N GLN A 8 9.46 -15.43 27.61
CA GLN A 8 8.46 -16.47 27.87
C GLN A 8 7.04 -15.91 27.80
N GLU A 9 6.84 -14.65 28.20
CA GLU A 9 5.54 -13.97 28.16
C GLU A 9 5.11 -13.56 26.74
N ALA A 10 6.06 -13.20 25.88
CA ALA A 10 5.79 -12.87 24.48
C ALA A 10 5.42 -14.10 23.61
N ILE A 11 5.83 -15.30 24.02
CA ILE A 11 5.57 -16.54 23.28
C ILE A 11 4.31 -17.25 23.83
N GLY A 12 3.92 -16.96 25.07
CA GLY A 12 2.75 -17.55 25.73
C GLY A 12 1.42 -16.82 25.51
N SER A 13 1.43 -15.60 25.00
CA SER A 13 0.22 -14.79 24.78
C SER A 13 -0.31 -14.92 23.35
N ASP A 14 -1.00 -16.04 23.14
CA ASP A 14 -1.91 -16.23 22.01
C ASP A 14 -3.02 -15.14 22.04
N THR A 15 -3.06 -14.35 20.97
CA THR A 15 -4.25 -13.72 20.39
C THR A 15 -5.07 -12.73 21.23
N GLY A 16 -4.85 -11.43 20.96
CA GLY A 16 -5.91 -10.42 20.93
C GLY A 16 -6.21 -9.71 22.26
N GLY A 17 -5.49 -8.62 22.54
CA GLY A 17 -5.84 -7.69 23.62
C GLY A 17 -5.58 -6.22 23.24
N PRO A 18 -6.37 -5.26 23.79
CA PRO A 18 -6.33 -3.83 23.46
C PRO A 18 -5.02 -3.11 23.83
N HIS A 19 -4.06 -3.83 24.43
CA HIS A 19 -2.72 -3.33 24.72
C HIS A 19 -1.79 -3.37 23.50
N VAL A 20 -2.03 -4.25 22.53
CA VAL A 20 -1.23 -4.34 21.28
C VAL A 20 -1.45 -3.06 20.44
N ASP A 21 -2.69 -2.58 20.38
CA ASP A 21 -3.08 -1.33 19.71
C ASP A 21 -2.34 -0.10 20.27
N GLN A 22 -2.16 -0.03 21.60
CA GLN A 22 -1.60 1.14 22.24
C GLN A 22 -0.06 1.22 22.17
N VAL A 23 0.62 0.06 22.12
CA VAL A 23 2.08 -0.01 21.92
C VAL A 23 2.45 0.25 20.46
N ILE A 24 1.64 -0.26 19.51
CA ILE A 24 1.81 0.02 18.08
C ILE A 24 1.63 1.51 17.80
N THR A 25 0.63 2.15 18.40
CA THR A 25 0.36 3.58 18.15
C THR A 25 1.42 4.51 18.76
N GLN A 26 2.13 4.12 19.83
CA GLN A 26 3.15 4.96 20.47
C GLN A 26 4.60 4.68 20.01
N HIS A 27 4.92 3.46 19.55
CA HIS A 27 6.30 3.05 19.26
C HIS A 27 6.52 2.40 17.89
N ALA A 28 5.48 2.16 17.09
CA ALA A 28 5.69 1.60 15.77
C ALA A 28 6.22 2.67 14.81
N SER A 29 7.45 2.50 14.35
CA SER A 29 7.95 3.21 13.19
C SER A 29 6.98 3.00 12.01
N PRO A 30 6.82 3.98 11.10
CA PRO A 30 5.99 3.85 9.89
C PRO A 30 6.30 2.57 9.10
N ASP A 31 7.55 2.09 9.15
CA ASP A 31 7.98 0.82 8.57
C ASP A 31 7.37 -0.42 9.24
N ALA A 32 7.20 -0.41 10.57
CA ALA A 32 6.56 -1.51 11.30
C ALA A 32 5.05 -1.56 11.02
N ILE A 33 4.40 -0.40 10.87
CA ILE A 33 2.99 -0.31 10.46
C ILE A 33 2.84 -0.79 9.01
N GLY A 34 3.72 -0.35 8.11
CA GLY A 34 3.74 -0.81 6.72
C GLY A 34 3.94 -2.32 6.61
N ALA A 35 4.87 -2.88 7.37
CA ALA A 35 5.13 -4.33 7.41
C ALA A 35 3.94 -5.12 8.00
N GLY A 36 3.29 -4.60 9.05
CA GLY A 36 2.09 -5.23 9.62
C GLY A 36 0.90 -5.21 8.65
N LEU A 37 0.71 -4.10 7.93
CA LEU A 37 -0.31 -3.98 6.90
C LEU A 37 -0.03 -4.91 5.71
N ALA A 38 1.23 -5.01 5.28
CA ALA A 38 1.61 -5.92 4.20
C ALA A 38 1.45 -7.39 4.58
N ALA A 39 1.82 -7.76 5.81
CA ALA A 39 1.58 -9.10 6.35
C ALA A 39 0.07 -9.41 6.44
N ALA A 40 -0.75 -8.43 6.83
CA ALA A 40 -2.19 -8.57 6.79
C ALA A 40 -2.69 -8.74 5.35
N MET A 41 -2.26 -7.90 4.40
CA MET A 41 -2.65 -7.99 2.97
C MET A 41 -2.27 -9.32 2.31
N ARG A 42 -1.20 -9.97 2.78
CA ARG A 42 -0.76 -11.29 2.31
C ARG A 42 -1.45 -12.48 3.01
N SER A 43 -2.19 -12.23 4.09
CA SER A 43 -2.88 -13.28 4.82
C SER A 43 -4.07 -13.85 4.03
N ASP A 44 -4.29 -15.16 4.14
CA ASP A 44 -5.41 -15.86 3.48
C ASP A 44 -6.81 -15.36 3.91
N GLN A 45 -6.90 -14.57 4.98
CA GLN A 45 -8.14 -13.95 5.45
C GLN A 45 -8.43 -12.58 4.82
N THR A 46 -7.55 -12.08 3.96
CA THR A 46 -7.65 -10.74 3.39
C THR A 46 -8.12 -10.83 1.93
N PRO A 47 -9.08 -9.98 1.50
CA PRO A 47 -9.46 -9.91 0.10
C PRO A 47 -8.23 -9.68 -0.78
N ALA A 48 -8.25 -10.21 -2.01
CA ALA A 48 -7.11 -10.12 -2.92
C ALA A 48 -6.53 -8.70 -2.97
N PHE A 49 -5.21 -8.58 -3.02
CA PHE A 49 -4.51 -7.30 -2.97
C PHE A 49 -5.10 -6.31 -3.99
N GLY A 50 -5.33 -6.76 -5.22
CA GLY A 50 -5.98 -5.99 -6.26
C GLY A 50 -7.33 -5.40 -5.85
N ASP A 51 -8.23 -6.20 -5.27
CA ASP A 51 -9.57 -5.75 -4.85
C ASP A 51 -9.49 -4.70 -3.74
N THR A 52 -8.51 -4.83 -2.85
CA THR A 52 -8.28 -3.86 -1.78
C THR A 52 -7.75 -2.55 -2.35
N VAL A 53 -6.76 -2.60 -3.25
CA VAL A 53 -6.23 -1.40 -3.92
C VAL A 53 -7.30 -0.74 -4.79
N GLY A 54 -8.09 -1.49 -5.54
CA GLY A 54 -9.17 -0.93 -6.37
C GLY A 54 -10.23 -0.20 -5.56
N ARG A 55 -10.66 -0.77 -4.43
CA ARG A 55 -11.60 -0.11 -3.51
C ARG A 55 -11.01 1.17 -2.90
N LEU A 56 -9.77 1.10 -2.40
CA LEU A 56 -9.06 2.26 -1.85
C LEU A 56 -8.89 3.35 -2.91
N PHE A 57 -8.53 2.97 -4.13
CA PHE A 57 -8.37 3.88 -5.25
C PHE A 57 -9.66 4.64 -5.57
N GLY A 58 -10.80 3.93 -5.62
CA GLY A 58 -12.11 4.56 -5.84
C GLY A 58 -12.54 5.53 -4.73
N GLN A 59 -11.95 5.42 -3.54
CA GLN A 59 -12.17 6.31 -2.40
C GLN A 59 -11.08 7.38 -2.24
N SER A 60 -9.99 7.28 -3.00
CA SER A 60 -8.81 8.15 -2.92
C SER A 60 -8.98 9.41 -3.78
N SER A 61 -8.28 10.50 -3.42
CA SER A 61 -8.23 11.70 -4.27
C SER A 61 -7.36 11.47 -5.53
N PRO A 62 -7.55 12.23 -6.63
CA PRO A 62 -6.73 12.09 -7.84
C PRO A 62 -5.22 12.13 -7.59
N MET A 63 -4.78 12.92 -6.61
CA MET A 63 -3.38 13.01 -6.22
C MET A 63 -2.88 11.72 -5.53
N GLN A 64 -3.69 11.12 -4.67
CA GLN A 64 -3.37 9.84 -4.02
C GLN A 64 -3.42 8.68 -5.01
N GLN A 65 -4.40 8.71 -5.93
CA GLN A 65 -4.54 7.76 -7.03
C GLN A 65 -3.29 7.72 -7.91
N ALA A 66 -2.79 8.89 -8.35
CA ALA A 66 -1.53 8.93 -9.09
C ALA A 66 -0.34 8.51 -8.23
N GLY A 67 -0.30 8.93 -6.96
CA GLY A 67 0.78 8.56 -6.04
C GLY A 67 0.93 7.05 -5.87
N VAL A 68 -0.17 6.32 -5.62
CA VAL A 68 -0.11 4.86 -5.44
C VAL A 68 0.28 4.16 -6.73
N LEU A 69 -0.25 4.58 -7.88
CA LEU A 69 0.09 3.98 -9.16
C LEU A 69 1.56 4.25 -9.53
N ASN A 70 2.06 5.45 -9.28
CA ASN A 70 3.47 5.78 -9.47
C ASN A 70 4.37 5.01 -8.52
N GLN A 71 3.94 4.77 -7.29
CA GLN A 71 4.66 3.92 -6.35
C GLN A 71 4.75 2.48 -6.89
N ILE A 72 3.64 1.91 -7.34
CA ILE A 72 3.61 0.57 -7.95
C ILE A 72 4.57 0.50 -9.14
N LEU A 73 4.53 1.48 -10.05
CA LEU A 73 5.42 1.55 -11.21
C LEU A 73 6.89 1.67 -10.80
N ALA A 74 7.20 2.47 -9.77
CA ALA A 74 8.54 2.63 -9.25
C ALA A 74 9.07 1.32 -8.63
N THR A 75 8.23 0.59 -7.88
CA THR A 75 8.57 -0.70 -7.26
C THR A 75 8.82 -1.80 -8.30
N LEU A 76 7.97 -1.85 -9.33
CA LEU A 76 8.10 -2.78 -10.45
C LEU A 76 9.34 -2.48 -11.31
N GLY A 77 9.78 -1.22 -11.30
CA GLY A 77 10.85 -0.73 -12.15
C GLY A 77 10.47 -0.71 -13.64
N PRO A 78 11.39 -0.23 -14.50
CA PRO A 78 11.09 0.00 -15.92
C PRO A 78 10.70 -1.26 -16.69
N ALA A 79 11.27 -2.42 -16.31
CA ALA A 79 11.04 -3.69 -16.99
C ALA A 79 9.61 -4.19 -16.81
N ALA A 80 9.09 -4.21 -15.57
CA ALA A 80 7.71 -4.64 -15.33
C ALA A 80 6.69 -3.53 -15.62
N ALA A 81 7.06 -2.25 -15.48
CA ALA A 81 6.26 -1.15 -16.01
C ALA A 81 6.01 -1.28 -17.52
N SER A 82 6.99 -1.76 -18.29
CA SER A 82 6.83 -2.01 -19.73
C SER A 82 5.83 -3.12 -20.04
N MET A 83 5.75 -4.16 -19.18
CA MET A 83 4.77 -5.23 -19.31
C MET A 83 3.35 -4.73 -19.01
N LEU A 84 3.19 -3.89 -17.98
CA LEU A 84 1.92 -3.23 -17.66
C LEU A 84 1.55 -2.14 -18.67
N ALA A 85 2.54 -1.51 -19.31
CA ALA A 85 2.35 -0.50 -20.34
C ALA A 85 1.73 -1.08 -21.63
N GLY A 86 1.74 -2.39 -21.83
CA GLY A 86 0.94 -3.01 -22.89
C GLY A 86 -0.58 -2.90 -22.68
N GLY A 87 -1.03 -2.58 -21.46
CA GLY A 87 -2.43 -2.52 -21.06
C GLY A 87 -3.05 -1.13 -21.06
N VAL A 88 -4.10 -0.94 -20.25
CA VAL A 88 -4.78 0.36 -20.09
C VAL A 88 -3.85 1.45 -19.54
N LEU A 89 -2.86 1.07 -18.73
CA LEU A 89 -1.85 1.98 -18.19
C LEU A 89 -1.01 2.64 -19.29
N GLY A 90 -0.42 1.86 -20.20
CA GLY A 90 0.44 2.46 -21.22
C GLY A 90 -0.30 3.15 -22.35
N ARG A 91 -1.63 2.98 -22.46
CA ARG A 91 -2.46 3.89 -23.25
C ARG A 91 -2.62 5.27 -22.60
N MET A 92 -2.55 5.33 -21.27
CA MET A 92 -2.61 6.59 -20.52
C MET A 92 -1.24 7.26 -20.36
N LEU A 93 -0.16 6.49 -20.19
CA LEU A 93 1.20 7.04 -20.17
C LEU A 93 1.57 7.53 -21.57
N GLN A 94 1.99 8.80 -21.66
CA GLN A 94 2.50 9.35 -22.92
C GLN A 94 3.87 8.75 -23.27
N PRO A 95 4.27 8.73 -24.56
CA PRO A 95 5.59 8.25 -24.95
C PRO A 95 6.71 9.01 -24.21
N GLY A 96 7.51 8.29 -23.42
CA GLY A 96 8.57 8.87 -22.59
C GLY A 96 8.15 9.28 -21.17
N GLN A 97 6.88 9.15 -20.81
CA GLN A 97 6.45 9.22 -19.41
C GLN A 97 6.73 7.90 -18.69
N THR A 98 7.26 8.01 -17.47
CA THR A 98 7.44 6.90 -16.53
C THR A 98 6.50 7.01 -15.32
N GLN A 99 5.70 8.07 -15.26
CA GLN A 99 4.81 8.42 -14.16
C GLN A 99 3.49 8.95 -14.71
N LEU A 100 2.40 8.65 -14.01
CA LEU A 100 1.04 9.13 -14.26
C LEU A 100 0.81 10.46 -13.54
N THR A 101 0.06 11.34 -14.17
CA THR A 101 -0.46 12.55 -13.53
C THR A 101 -1.76 12.24 -12.76
N PRO A 102 -2.14 13.09 -11.80
CA PRO A 102 -3.43 12.98 -11.09
C PRO A 102 -4.64 12.89 -12.05
N GLU A 103 -4.62 13.66 -13.13
CA GLU A 103 -5.68 13.68 -14.14
C GLU A 103 -5.75 12.38 -14.92
N GLN A 104 -4.61 11.77 -15.26
CA GLN A 104 -4.57 10.44 -15.89
C GLN A 104 -5.06 9.37 -14.93
N ALA A 105 -4.61 9.40 -13.67
CA ALA A 105 -5.05 8.44 -12.66
C ALA A 105 -6.56 8.51 -12.43
N SER A 106 -7.14 9.72 -12.36
CA SER A 106 -8.59 9.89 -12.19
C SER A 106 -9.44 9.34 -13.34
N GLN A 107 -8.86 9.09 -14.52
CA GLN A 107 -9.54 8.46 -15.64
C GLN A 107 -9.56 6.93 -15.55
N LEU A 108 -8.74 6.34 -14.68
CA LEU A 108 -8.73 4.90 -14.45
C LEU A 108 -9.92 4.50 -13.58
N SER A 109 -10.59 3.42 -13.99
CA SER A 109 -11.67 2.85 -13.19
C SER A 109 -11.11 1.99 -12.05
N PRO A 110 -11.81 1.88 -10.90
CA PRO A 110 -11.41 0.99 -9.80
C PRO A 110 -11.12 -0.45 -10.23
N ALA A 111 -11.90 -0.98 -11.17
CA ALA A 111 -11.71 -2.31 -11.74
C ALA A 111 -10.40 -2.43 -12.56
N GLN A 112 -10.02 -1.38 -13.30
CA GLN A 112 -8.76 -1.35 -14.03
C GLN A 112 -7.57 -1.33 -13.07
N VAL A 113 -7.67 -0.56 -11.99
CA VAL A 113 -6.65 -0.50 -10.95
C VAL A 113 -6.53 -1.82 -10.18
N THR A 114 -7.66 -2.50 -9.96
CA THR A 114 -7.69 -3.85 -9.38
C THR A 114 -6.83 -4.82 -10.19
N GLU A 115 -7.02 -4.84 -11.51
CA GLU A 115 -6.26 -5.68 -12.44
C GLU A 115 -4.77 -5.30 -12.47
N ILE A 116 -4.47 -3.99 -12.52
CA ILE A 116 -3.09 -3.49 -12.48
C ILE A 116 -2.38 -3.95 -11.20
N ALA A 117 -3.03 -3.81 -10.05
CA ALA A 117 -2.46 -4.16 -8.76
C ALA A 117 -2.28 -5.68 -8.61
N ALA A 118 -3.25 -6.47 -9.06
CA ALA A 118 -3.12 -7.93 -9.10
C ALA A 118 -1.95 -8.38 -9.98
N HIS A 119 -1.84 -7.80 -11.19
CA HIS A 119 -0.74 -8.14 -12.08
C HIS A 119 0.61 -7.64 -11.56
N ALA A 120 0.64 -6.49 -10.88
CA ALA A 120 1.84 -5.98 -10.22
C ALA A 120 2.33 -6.91 -9.10
N GLU A 121 1.41 -7.44 -8.28
CA GLU A 121 1.73 -8.43 -7.25
C GLU A 121 2.33 -9.71 -7.87
N GLU A 122 1.72 -10.23 -8.94
CA GLU A 122 2.21 -11.41 -9.66
C GLU A 122 3.64 -11.22 -10.18
N GLN A 123 3.97 -10.02 -10.66
CA GLN A 123 5.32 -9.69 -11.14
C GLN A 123 6.30 -9.48 -9.99
N HIS A 124 5.87 -8.84 -8.90
CA HIS A 124 6.75 -8.50 -7.79
C HIS A 124 5.98 -8.45 -6.47
N ALA A 125 6.15 -9.48 -5.63
CA ALA A 125 5.48 -9.60 -4.33
C ALA A 125 5.74 -8.42 -3.36
N GLY A 126 6.86 -7.69 -3.55
CA GLY A 126 7.19 -6.48 -2.78
C GLY A 126 6.33 -5.26 -3.10
N VAL A 127 5.48 -5.31 -4.14
CA VAL A 127 4.51 -4.24 -4.43
C VAL A 127 3.52 -4.07 -3.29
N ILE A 128 3.12 -5.18 -2.64
CA ILE A 128 2.24 -5.15 -1.48
C ILE A 128 2.87 -4.33 -0.35
N ASP A 129 4.16 -4.55 -0.07
CA ASP A 129 4.90 -3.86 0.99
C ASP A 129 5.00 -2.35 0.71
N GLU A 130 5.30 -1.97 -0.54
CA GLU A 130 5.43 -0.56 -0.93
C GLU A 130 4.10 0.18 -0.97
N VAL A 131 3.03 -0.45 -1.46
CA VAL A 131 1.68 0.14 -1.47
C VAL A 131 1.15 0.27 -0.04
N SER A 132 1.37 -0.74 0.79
CA SER A 132 1.03 -0.70 2.22
C SER A 132 1.76 0.44 2.92
N ARG A 133 3.07 0.57 2.69
CA ARG A 133 3.88 1.66 3.23
C ARG A 133 3.39 3.03 2.73
N PHE A 134 3.06 3.15 1.45
CA PHE A 134 2.50 4.38 0.87
C PHE A 134 1.21 4.80 1.60
N TYR A 135 0.23 3.90 1.76
CA TYR A 135 -1.00 4.22 2.47
C TYR A 135 -0.79 4.51 3.96
N ALA A 136 0.11 3.77 4.63
CA ALA A 136 0.47 4.01 6.02
C ALA A 136 1.07 5.42 6.21
N GLN A 137 1.96 5.84 5.32
CA GLN A 137 2.61 7.16 5.36
C GLN A 137 1.69 8.29 4.88
N HIS A 138 0.81 8.04 3.90
CA HIS A 138 -0.10 9.04 3.35
C HIS A 138 -1.37 9.27 4.18
N SER A 139 -1.62 8.50 5.24
CA SER A 139 -2.63 8.85 6.26
C SER A 139 -2.33 10.20 6.94
N GLY A 140 -1.07 10.65 6.92
CA GLY A 140 -0.61 11.92 7.47
C GLY A 140 -1.04 13.18 6.70
N LEU A 141 -1.49 13.07 5.45
CA LEU A 141 -1.91 14.24 4.65
C LEU A 141 -3.29 14.80 5.05
N VAL A 142 -4.04 14.08 5.89
CA VAL A 142 -5.22 14.65 6.57
C VAL A 142 -4.78 15.60 7.70
N LYS A 143 -3.59 15.43 8.28
CA LYS A 143 -3.07 16.33 9.32
C LYS A 143 -2.57 17.66 8.76
N THR A 144 -2.16 17.69 7.49
CA THR A 144 -1.77 18.92 6.78
C THR A 144 -2.96 19.66 6.14
N LEU A 145 -4.12 19.00 6.00
CA LEU A 145 -5.35 19.60 5.46
C LEU A 145 -6.42 19.87 6.54
N GLY A 146 -6.27 19.33 7.75
CA GLY A 146 -7.09 19.64 8.93
C GLY A 146 -6.39 20.47 10.01
N GLY A 147 -5.13 20.84 9.81
CA GLY A 147 -4.34 21.64 10.74
C GLY A 147 -4.28 23.10 10.30
N ALA A 148 -5.40 23.82 10.38
CA ALA A 148 -5.32 25.25 10.64
C ALA A 148 -4.88 25.43 12.10
N VAL A 149 -3.67 25.96 12.32
CA VAL A 149 -3.36 27.23 13.02
C VAL A 149 -1.86 27.49 13.01
#